data_AF-A0A0Q5NAM6-F1
#
_entry.id   AF-A0A0Q5NAM6-F1
#
_cell.length_a   1.000
_cell.length_b   1.000
_cell.length_c   1.000
_cell.angle_alpha   90.00
_cell.angle_beta   90.00
_cell.angle_gamma   90.00
#
_symmetry.space_group_name_H-M   'P 1'
#
loop_
_entity.id
_entity.type
_entity.pdbx_description
1 polymer ?
#
loop_
_entity_poly.entity_id
_entity_poly.type
_entity_poly.pdbx_seq_one_letter_code
_entity_poly.pdbx_strand_id
1 'polypeptide(L)'
;MNTIEQQLWEYIDGNLNEAQRKNIEEKIKIDISVKLQYEELLNLNLAFGEMVLDEPSMSFTRNVMAEVGLQPAPVSLKTKVDNRIIFGIAAFFVLSISAILGYILYNTTFSMPDFSRYFVNLNVEKILGTAYLYIFLGVDLILGLIFIDYILRKKISHKN
;
A
#
# COMPACT_ATOMS: atom_id res chain seq x y z
N MET A 1 -1.58 -9.09 22.91
CA MET A 1 -2.19 -10.11 23.77
C MET A 1 -3.47 -9.49 24.29
N ASN A 2 -4.65 -10.02 23.92
CA ASN A 2 -5.92 -9.48 24.45
C ASN A 2 -6.01 -9.90 25.93
N THR A 3 -6.27 -8.94 26.81
CA THR A 3 -6.46 -9.21 28.24
C THR A 3 -7.80 -9.91 28.46
N ILE A 4 -7.95 -10.63 29.57
CA ILE A 4 -9.21 -11.30 29.93
C ILE A 4 -10.37 -10.29 29.97
N GLU A 5 -10.10 -9.08 30.48
CA GLU A 5 -11.03 -7.96 30.49
C GLU A 5 -11.50 -7.56 29.08
N GLN A 6 -10.59 -7.45 28.10
CA GLN A 6 -10.96 -7.13 26.72
C GLN A 6 -11.86 -8.20 26.10
N GLN A 7 -11.62 -9.47 26.43
CA GLN A 7 -12.47 -10.58 25.98
C GLN A 7 -13.86 -10.54 26.63
N LEU A 8 -13.97 -10.08 27.88
CA LEU A 8 -15.26 -9.87 28.55
C LEU A 8 -16.03 -8.70 27.93
N TRP A 9 -15.37 -7.60 27.56
CA TRP A 9 -15.99 -6.51 26.81
C TRP A 9 -16.51 -6.95 25.45
N GLU A 10 -15.69 -7.67 24.67
CA GLU A 10 -16.10 -8.23 23.38
C GLU A 10 -17.29 -9.20 23.54
N TYR A 11 -17.41 -9.90 24.67
CA TYR A 11 -18.55 -10.76 25.01
C TYR A 11 -19.81 -9.94 25.31
N ILE A 12 -19.72 -8.89 26.12
CA ILE A 12 -20.83 -7.98 26.45
C ILE A 12 -21.36 -7.28 25.20
N ASP A 13 -20.46 -6.85 24.30
CA ASP A 13 -20.81 -6.18 23.04
C ASP A 13 -21.32 -7.13 21.95
N GLY A 14 -21.18 -8.45 22.14
CA GLY A 14 -21.63 -9.47 21.18
C GLY A 14 -20.71 -9.65 19.95
N ASN A 15 -19.50 -9.10 19.97
CA ASN A 15 -18.54 -9.11 18.86
C ASN A 15 -17.65 -10.38 18.79
N LEU A 16 -17.92 -11.39 19.61
CA LEU A 16 -17.17 -12.65 19.64
C LEU A 16 -17.72 -13.73 18.70
N ASN A 17 -16.81 -14.54 18.13
CA ASN A 17 -17.13 -15.76 17.40
C ASN A 17 -17.73 -16.84 18.32
N GLU A 18 -18.54 -17.75 17.78
CA GLU A 18 -19.26 -18.79 18.56
C GLU A 18 -18.34 -19.66 19.44
N ALA A 19 -17.14 -20.00 18.94
CA ALA A 19 -16.16 -20.77 19.69
C ALA A 19 -15.54 -19.99 20.87
N GLN A 20 -15.33 -18.68 20.70
CA GLN A 20 -14.79 -17.80 21.74
C GLN A 20 -15.84 -17.50 22.80
N ARG A 21 -17.09 -17.32 22.39
CA ARG A 21 -18.24 -17.14 23.27
C ARG A 21 -18.38 -18.30 24.26
N LYS A 22 -18.35 -19.54 23.78
CA LYS A 22 -18.44 -20.74 24.62
C LYS A 22 -17.26 -20.85 25.62
N ASN A 23 -16.05 -20.49 25.19
CA ASN A 23 -14.86 -20.51 26.05
C ASN A 23 -14.97 -19.48 27.19
N ILE A 24 -15.47 -18.28 26.90
CA ILE A 24 -15.68 -17.23 27.91
C ILE A 24 -16.83 -17.60 28.85
N GLU A 25 -17.93 -18.17 28.35
CA GLU A 25 -19.03 -18.67 29.19
C GLU A 25 -18.58 -19.77 30.15
N GLU A 26 -17.72 -20.67 29.69
CA GLU A 26 -17.14 -21.70 30.54
C GLU A 26 -16.23 -21.08 31.61
N LYS A 27 -15.40 -20.10 31.24
CA LYS A 27 -14.54 -19.36 32.18
C LYS A 27 -15.32 -18.58 33.23
N ILE A 28 -16.42 -17.92 32.86
CA ILE A 28 -17.33 -17.22 33.79
C ILE A 28 -17.95 -18.20 34.80
N LYS A 29 -18.19 -19.46 34.40
CA LYS A 29 -18.76 -20.48 35.29
C LYS A 29 -17.74 -21.12 36.24
N ILE A 30 -16.50 -21.29 35.77
CA ILE A 30 -15.45 -22.00 36.52
C ILE A 30 -14.71 -21.06 37.47
N ASP A 31 -14.43 -19.83 37.05
CA ASP A 31 -13.57 -18.90 37.79
C ASP A 31 -14.39 -17.77 38.44
N ILE A 32 -14.36 -17.74 39.77
CA ILE A 32 -15.05 -16.73 40.60
C ILE A 32 -14.49 -15.33 40.33
N SER A 33 -13.19 -15.21 40.03
CA SER A 33 -12.56 -13.91 39.77
C SER A 33 -13.03 -13.30 38.44
N VAL A 34 -13.16 -14.13 37.40
CA VAL A 34 -13.67 -13.74 36.08
C VAL A 34 -15.15 -13.38 36.15
N LYS A 35 -15.93 -14.12 36.94
CA LYS A 35 -17.34 -13.82 37.16
C LYS A 35 -17.55 -12.45 37.83
N LEU A 36 -16.75 -12.15 38.85
CA LEU A 36 -16.84 -10.86 39.55
C LEU A 36 -16.50 -9.70 38.60
N GLN A 37 -15.42 -9.84 37.81
CA GLN A 37 -15.08 -8.85 36.78
C GLN A 37 -16.20 -8.69 35.75
N TYR A 38 -16.80 -9.78 35.27
CA TYR A 38 -17.94 -9.71 34.34
C TYR A 38 -19.13 -8.95 34.93
N GLU A 39 -19.50 -9.20 36.18
CA GLU A 39 -20.59 -8.49 36.87
C GLU A 39 -20.28 -6.99 37.04
N GLU A 40 -19.04 -6.63 37.37
CA GLU A 40 -18.60 -5.23 37.44
C GLU A 40 -18.73 -4.52 36.09
N LEU A 41 -18.23 -5.12 35.01
CA LEU A 41 -18.30 -4.57 33.66
C LEU A 41 -19.75 -4.45 33.17
N LEU A 42 -20.60 -5.43 33.49
CA LEU A 42 -22.03 -5.39 33.15
C LEU A 42 -22.75 -4.26 33.88
N ASN A 43 -22.49 -4.08 35.17
CA ASN A 43 -23.07 -2.98 35.96
C ASN A 43 -22.62 -1.61 35.43
N LEU A 44 -21.36 -1.50 34.99
CA LEU A 44 -20.83 -0.30 34.37
C LEU A 44 -21.56 0.01 33.06
N ASN A 45 -21.72 -1.00 32.18
CA ASN A 45 -22.45 -0.84 30.92
C ASN A 45 -23.91 -0.40 31.13
N LEU A 46 -24.59 -0.98 32.13
CA LEU A 46 -25.94 -0.57 32.51
C LEU A 46 -25.98 0.87 33.03
N ALA A 47 -25.01 1.27 33.87
CA ALA A 47 -24.91 2.64 34.36
C ALA A 47 -24.67 3.67 33.24
N PHE A 48 -23.93 3.31 32.19
CA PHE A 48 -23.80 4.14 30.99
C PHE A 48 -25.09 4.19 30.16
N GLY A 49 -25.84 3.09 30.08
CA GLY A 49 -27.14 3.05 29.39
C GLY A 49 -28.21 3.89 30.08
N GLU A 50 -28.16 4.03 31.41
CA GLU A 50 -29.04 4.88 32.21
C GLU A 50 -28.61 6.36 32.21
N MET A 51 -27.40 6.67 31.75
CA MET A 51 -26.94 8.04 31.60
C MET A 51 -27.73 8.70 30.46
N VAL A 52 -28.64 9.60 30.83
CA VAL A 52 -29.33 10.46 29.87
C VAL A 52 -28.27 11.33 29.21
N LEU A 53 -27.97 11.04 27.95
CA LEU A 53 -27.12 11.87 27.13
C LEU A 53 -27.89 13.16 26.82
N ASP A 54 -27.63 14.20 27.62
CA ASP A 54 -28.15 15.54 27.35
C ASP A 54 -27.65 16.00 25.98
N GLU A 55 -28.57 16.48 25.14
CA GLU A 55 -28.20 17.01 23.83
C GLU A 55 -27.26 18.20 24.00
N PRO A 56 -26.10 18.22 23.30
CA PRO A 56 -25.20 19.35 23.39
C PRO A 56 -25.88 20.63 22.88
N SER A 57 -25.45 21.79 23.39
CA SER A 57 -25.99 23.07 22.92
C SER A 57 -25.88 23.22 21.39
N MET A 58 -26.82 23.92 20.75
CA MET A 58 -26.75 24.19 19.30
C MET A 58 -25.42 24.82 18.84
N SER A 59 -24.73 25.53 19.73
CA SER A 59 -23.43 26.16 19.45
C SER A 59 -22.22 25.26 19.68
N PHE A 60 -22.38 24.06 20.25
CA PHE A 60 -21.28 23.18 20.62
C PHE A 60 -20.39 22.86 19.42
N THR A 61 -20.99 22.36 18.34
CA THR A 61 -20.25 22.00 17.11
C THR A 61 -19.51 23.21 16.52
N ARG A 62 -20.13 24.40 16.56
CA ARG A 62 -19.49 25.63 16.08
C ARG A 62 -18.27 25.98 16.92
N ASN A 63 -18.37 25.90 18.24
CA ASN A 63 -17.29 26.25 19.15
C ASN A 63 -16.12 25.24 19.04
N VAL A 64 -16.42 23.94 18.96
CA VAL A 64 -15.41 22.88 18.78
C VAL A 64 -14.69 23.03 17.45
N MET A 65 -15.42 23.22 16.36
CA MET A 65 -14.80 23.35 15.03
C MET A 65 -14.00 24.66 14.88
N ALA A 66 -14.43 25.73 15.56
CA ALA A 66 -13.65 26.97 15.61
C ALA A 66 -12.29 26.73 16.30
N GLU A 67 -12.28 26.03 17.43
CA GLU A 67 -11.04 25.71 18.16
C GLU A 67 -10.13 24.73 17.39
N VAL A 68 -10.72 23.71 16.77
CA VAL A 68 -9.97 22.73 15.95
C VAL A 68 -9.36 23.40 14.72
N GLY A 69 -10.04 24.37 14.11
CA GLY A 69 -9.53 25.12 12.96
C GLY A 69 -8.34 26.03 13.28
N LEU A 70 -8.16 26.41 14.55
CA LEU A 70 -6.98 27.15 15.01
C LEU A 70 -5.75 26.25 15.18
N GLN A 71 -5.95 24.93 15.29
CA GLN A 71 -4.85 23.98 15.37
C GLN A 71 -4.29 23.73 13.97
N PRO A 72 -2.96 23.80 13.78
CA PRO A 72 -2.36 23.51 12.49
C PRO A 72 -2.67 22.06 12.12
N ALA A 73 -3.18 21.86 10.90
CA ALA A 73 -3.45 20.53 10.36
C ALA A 73 -2.20 19.63 10.52
N PRO A 74 -2.36 18.35 10.88
CA PRO A 74 -1.23 17.45 11.07
C PRO A 74 -0.44 17.39 9.77
N VAL A 75 0.76 17.98 9.80
CA VAL A 75 1.67 17.96 8.65
C VAL A 75 2.03 16.52 8.35
N SER A 76 1.88 16.11 7.09
CA SER A 76 2.34 14.80 6.65
C SER A 76 3.82 14.66 7.04
N LEU A 77 4.14 13.74 7.94
CA LEU A 77 5.50 13.45 8.34
C LEU A 77 6.23 12.85 7.13
N LYS A 78 6.74 13.70 6.24
CA LYS A 78 7.64 13.27 5.18
C LYS A 78 8.90 12.77 5.88
N THR A 79 9.16 11.47 5.79
CA THR A 79 10.38 10.84 6.28
C THR A 79 11.57 11.62 5.74
N LYS A 80 12.30 12.30 6.64
CA LYS A 80 13.51 13.04 6.30
C LYS A 80 14.64 12.03 6.10
N VAL A 81 14.79 11.54 4.87
CA VAL A 81 15.98 10.75 4.50
C VAL A 81 17.09 11.74 4.16
N ASP A 82 18.26 11.59 4.80
CA ASP A 82 19.43 12.39 4.49
C ASP A 82 20.06 11.90 3.17
N ASN A 83 20.07 12.78 2.17
CA ASN A 83 20.64 12.51 0.85
C ASN A 83 22.14 12.14 0.91
N ARG A 84 22.86 12.54 1.96
CA ARG A 84 24.26 12.14 2.19
C ARG A 84 24.40 10.64 2.40
N ILE A 85 23.45 10.03 3.11
CA ILE A 85 23.44 8.58 3.36
C ILE A 85 23.16 7.83 2.05
N ILE A 86 22.19 8.30 1.26
CA ILE A 86 21.87 7.74 -0.06
C ILE A 86 23.11 7.77 -0.95
N PHE A 87 23.80 8.91 -1.00
CA PHE A 87 25.00 9.06 -1.82
C PHE A 87 26.17 8.17 -1.33
N GLY A 88 26.34 8.02 -0.01
CA GLY A 88 27.34 7.12 0.55
C GLY A 88 27.11 5.66 0.16
N ILE A 89 25.86 5.18 0.24
CA ILE A 89 25.49 3.83 -0.18
C ILE A 89 25.71 3.65 -1.69
N ALA A 90 25.26 4.61 -2.51
CA ALA A 90 25.44 4.57 -3.95
C ALA A 90 26.93 4.52 -4.35
N ALA A 91 27.76 5.37 -3.74
CA ALA A 91 29.20 5.41 -3.99
C ALA A 91 29.88 4.08 -3.65
N PHE A 92 29.51 3.44 -2.54
CA PHE A 92 30.04 2.12 -2.17
C PHE A 92 29.76 1.06 -3.23
N PHE A 93 28.52 1.00 -3.74
CA PHE A 93 28.15 0.05 -4.79
C PHE A 93 28.89 0.31 -6.10
N VAL A 94 28.99 1.57 -6.54
CA VAL A 94 29.73 1.91 -7.77
C VAL A 94 31.20 1.55 -7.65
N LEU A 95 31.84 1.85 -6.51
CA LEU A 95 33.24 1.49 -6.26
C LEU A 95 33.44 -0.02 -6.25
N SER A 96 32.58 -0.77 -5.55
CA SER A 96 32.64 -2.23 -5.47
C SER A 96 32.50 -2.88 -6.85
N ILE A 97 31.50 -2.46 -7.63
CA ILE A 97 31.29 -2.95 -9.01
C ILE A 97 32.49 -2.60 -9.89
N SER A 98 33.00 -1.37 -9.80
CA SER A 98 34.16 -0.95 -10.59
C SER A 98 35.43 -1.72 -10.24
N ALA A 99 35.64 -2.02 -8.95
CA ALA A 99 36.78 -2.83 -8.50
C ALA A 99 36.69 -4.27 -9.03
N ILE A 100 35.51 -4.88 -8.98
CA ILE A 100 35.28 -6.24 -9.51
C ILE A 100 35.48 -6.25 -11.03
N LEU A 101 34.89 -5.30 -11.76
CA LEU A 101 35.05 -5.20 -13.21
C LEU A 101 36.51 -4.94 -13.60
N GLY A 102 37.20 -4.04 -12.89
CA GLY A 102 38.62 -3.78 -13.10
C GLY A 102 39.48 -5.02 -12.87
N TYR A 103 39.19 -5.77 -11.81
CA TYR A 103 39.88 -7.03 -11.52
C TYR A 103 39.65 -8.08 -12.62
N ILE A 104 38.41 -8.22 -13.11
CA ILE A 104 38.09 -9.13 -14.21
C ILE A 104 38.85 -8.71 -15.45
N LEU A 105 38.74 -7.44 -15.87
CA LEU A 105 39.41 -6.93 -17.07
C LEU A 105 40.94 -7.08 -17.00
N TYR A 106 41.54 -6.92 -15.82
CA TYR A 106 42.98 -7.12 -15.62
C TYR A 106 43.41 -8.58 -15.78
N ASN A 107 42.60 -9.53 -15.31
CA ASN A 107 42.93 -10.95 -15.33
C ASN A 107 42.44 -11.69 -16.60
N THR A 108 41.57 -11.08 -17.40
CA THR A 108 41.07 -11.69 -18.64
C THR A 108 41.91 -11.33 -19.85
N THR A 109 42.37 -12.33 -20.59
CA THR A 109 42.80 -12.15 -21.97
C THR A 109 41.55 -11.94 -22.83
N PHE A 110 41.45 -10.78 -23.49
CA PHE A 110 40.37 -10.48 -24.43
C PHE A 110 40.43 -11.45 -25.63
N SER A 111 39.78 -12.60 -25.49
CA SER A 111 39.47 -13.49 -26.60
C SER A 111 38.04 -13.20 -27.01
N MET A 112 37.83 -12.83 -28.28
CA MET A 112 36.51 -12.52 -28.80
C MET A 112 35.63 -13.78 -28.67
N PRO A 113 34.51 -13.74 -27.92
CA PRO A 113 33.60 -14.87 -27.83
C PRO A 113 33.07 -15.17 -29.23
N ASP A 114 33.10 -16.43 -29.64
CA ASP A 114 32.53 -16.86 -30.90
C ASP A 114 30.99 -16.81 -30.81
N PHE A 115 30.42 -15.67 -31.17
CA PHE A 115 28.98 -15.41 -31.15
C PHE A 115 28.21 -16.26 -32.16
N SER A 116 28.88 -16.97 -33.07
CA SER A 116 28.24 -17.87 -34.06
C SER A 116 27.37 -18.96 -33.41
N ARG A 117 27.69 -19.36 -32.17
CA ARG A 117 26.93 -20.40 -31.42
C ARG A 117 25.66 -19.90 -30.74
N TYR A 118 25.48 -18.58 -30.63
CA TYR A 118 24.33 -17.96 -29.97
C TYR A 118 23.30 -17.36 -30.95
N PHE A 119 23.58 -17.37 -32.26
CA PHE A 119 22.57 -17.05 -33.27
C PHE A 119 21.62 -18.24 -33.41
N VAL A 120 20.54 -18.21 -32.64
CA VAL A 120 19.35 -19.02 -32.90
C VAL A 120 18.91 -18.73 -34.33
N ASN A 121 18.81 -19.77 -35.16
CA ASN A 121 18.31 -19.69 -36.53
C ASN A 121 16.80 -19.40 -36.49
N LEU A 122 16.46 -18.16 -36.16
CA LEU A 122 15.10 -17.64 -36.18
C LEU A 122 14.72 -17.57 -37.66
N ASN A 123 13.95 -18.55 -38.13
CA ASN A 123 13.28 -18.47 -39.43
C ASN A 123 12.28 -17.31 -39.38
N VAL A 124 12.78 -16.11 -39.67
CA VAL A 124 12.02 -14.86 -39.65
C VAL A 124 10.81 -14.95 -40.58
N GLU A 125 10.90 -15.72 -41.68
CA GLU A 125 9.78 -16.00 -42.58
C GLU A 125 8.63 -16.79 -41.93
N LYS A 126 8.91 -17.66 -40.96
CA LYS A 126 7.86 -18.41 -40.24
C LYS A 126 7.21 -17.58 -39.13
N ILE A 127 7.94 -16.62 -38.57
CA ILE A 127 7.48 -15.79 -37.45
C ILE A 127 6.76 -14.54 -37.97
N LEU A 128 7.28 -13.91 -39.03
CA LEU A 128 6.67 -12.79 -39.74
C LEU A 128 5.85 -13.29 -40.93
N GLY A 129 4.82 -14.09 -40.65
CA GLY A 129 3.83 -14.43 -41.68
C GLY A 129 3.16 -13.16 -42.22
N THR A 130 2.85 -13.14 -43.52
CA THR A 130 2.29 -11.96 -44.21
C THR A 130 1.05 -11.39 -43.50
N ALA A 131 0.25 -12.24 -42.86
CA ALA A 131 -0.90 -11.83 -42.06
C ALA A 131 -0.52 -10.98 -40.84
N TYR A 132 0.55 -11.33 -40.11
CA TYR A 132 1.01 -10.57 -38.95
C TYR A 132 1.52 -9.19 -39.38
N LEU A 133 2.20 -9.09 -40.52
CA LEU A 133 2.64 -7.81 -41.08
C LEU A 133 1.45 -6.92 -41.46
N TYR A 134 0.42 -7.47 -42.10
CA TYR A 134 -0.79 -6.70 -42.43
C TYR A 134 -1.56 -6.24 -41.19
N ILE A 135 -1.66 -7.09 -40.16
CA ILE A 135 -2.31 -6.74 -38.89
C ILE A 135 -1.51 -5.64 -38.19
N PHE A 136 -0.19 -5.77 -38.10
CA PHE A 136 0.70 -4.79 -37.48
C PHE A 136 0.59 -3.42 -38.19
N LEU A 137 0.70 -3.40 -39.52
CA LEU A 137 0.55 -2.17 -40.30
C LEU A 137 -0.85 -1.57 -40.19
N GLY A 138 -1.90 -2.40 -40.11
CA GLY A 138 -3.28 -1.95 -39.91
C GLY A 138 -3.48 -1.26 -38.56
N VAL A 139 -2.95 -1.85 -37.49
CA VAL A 139 -3.01 -1.27 -36.14
C VAL A 139 -2.22 0.03 -36.07
N ASP A 140 -1.01 0.06 -36.62
CA ASP A 140 -0.17 1.26 -36.65
C ASP A 140 -0.81 2.40 -37.43
N LEU A 141 -1.50 2.10 -38.55
CA LEU A 141 -2.20 3.11 -39.34
C LEU A 141 -3.39 3.72 -38.57
N ILE A 142 -4.15 2.89 -37.85
CA ILE A 142 -5.25 3.37 -36.98
C ILE A 142 -4.70 4.24 -35.84
N LEU A 143 -3.65 3.78 -35.15
CA LEU A 143 -3.00 4.55 -34.08
C LEU A 143 -2.43 5.87 -34.59
N GLY A 144 -1.81 5.87 -35.77
CA GLY A 144 -1.31 7.07 -36.43
C GLY A 144 -2.43 8.07 -36.72
N LEU A 145 -3.59 7.59 -37.19
CA LEU A 145 -4.76 8.44 -37.43
C LEU A 145 -5.30 9.05 -36.13
N ILE A 146 -5.44 8.26 -35.07
CA ILE A 146 -5.87 8.74 -33.75
C ILE A 146 -4.88 9.79 -33.21
N PHE A 147 -3.58 9.56 -33.40
CA PHE A 147 -2.55 10.48 -32.94
C PHE A 147 -2.58 11.81 -33.70
N ILE A 148 -2.72 11.76 -35.03
CA ILE A 148 -2.87 12.96 -35.87
C ILE A 148 -4.12 13.74 -35.48
N ASP A 149 -5.24 13.04 -35.30
CA ASP A 149 -6.50 13.62 -34.89
C ASP A 149 -6.41 14.26 -33.49
N TYR A 150 -5.75 13.61 -32.53
CA TYR A 150 -5.44 14.17 -31.21
C TYR A 150 -4.61 15.46 -31.31
N ILE A 151 -3.56 15.47 -32.15
CA ILE A 151 -2.73 16.66 -32.39
C ILE A 151 -3.57 17.80 -32.98
N LEU A 152 -4.44 17.52 -33.95
CA LEU A 152 -5.28 18.52 -34.59
C LEU A 152 -6.29 19.12 -33.59
N ARG A 153 -6.98 18.29 -32.79
CA ARG A 153 -7.90 18.76 -31.74
C ARG A 153 -7.20 19.64 -30.71
N LYS A 154 -6.01 19.24 -30.25
CA LYS A 154 -5.22 20.02 -29.29
C LYS A 154 -4.81 21.39 -29.84
N LYS A 155 -4.46 21.48 -31.13
CA LYS A 155 -4.11 22.76 -31.78
C LYS A 155 -5.32 23.68 -32.00
N ILE A 156 -6.47 23.11 -32.34
CA ILE A 156 -7.71 23.89 -32.56
C ILE A 156 -8.25 24.45 -31.24
N SER A 157 -8.18 23.68 -30.14
CA SER A 157 -8.66 24.12 -28.82
C SER A 157 -7.83 25.25 -28.18
N HIS A 158 -6.59 25.47 -28.62
CA HIS A 158 -5.72 26.54 -28.11
C HIS A 158 -5.82 27.85 -28.90
N LYS A 159 -6.71 27.95 -29.90
CA LYS A 159 -6.96 29.16 -30.71
C LYS A 159 -8.28 29.87 -30.35
N ASN A 160 -8.76 29.70 -29.12
CA ASN A 160 -9.83 30.50 -28.51
C ASN A 160 -9.36 31.01 -27.15
#